data_AF-A0A1Y3EMK5-F1
#
_entry.id   AF-A0A1Y3EMK5-F1
#
_cell.length_a   1.000
_cell.length_b   1.000
_cell.length_c   1.000
_cell.angle_alpha   90.00
_cell.angle_beta   90.00
_cell.angle_gamma   90.00
#
_symmetry.space_group_name_H-M   'P 1'
#
loop_
_entity.id
_entity.type
_entity.pdbx_description
1 polymer ?
#
loop_
_entity_poly.entity_id
_entity_poly.type
_entity_poly.pdbx_seq_one_letter_code
_entity_poly.pdbx_strand_id
1 'polypeptide(L)'
;MYSTVHSCLIMLTGFHTTWDAFADVNKCPCFSYSRLIHRHPVLFVLITCMISCVLAVLPLVLAPLPDFSDPTIGFATRGTPISRRLDTWEKLRQEVENAGIFSRFPDSLDTDNIEEKAQLQ
;
A
#
# COMPACT_ATOMS: atom_id res chain seq x y z
N MET A 1 42.58 22.17 -36.30
CA MET A 1 43.48 21.75 -35.20
C MET A 1 43.22 22.45 -33.86
N TYR A 2 42.58 23.63 -33.81
CA TYR A 2 42.26 24.33 -32.54
C TYR A 2 41.05 23.78 -31.75
N SER A 3 40.07 23.16 -32.42
CA SER A 3 38.84 22.67 -31.77
C SER A 3 39.06 21.41 -30.92
N THR A 4 39.95 20.51 -31.37
CA THR A 4 40.24 19.26 -30.66
C THR A 4 41.06 19.48 -29.39
N VAL A 5 41.97 20.46 -29.39
CA VAL A 5 42.78 20.79 -28.20
C VAL A 5 41.99 21.54 -27.14
N HIS A 6 41.02 22.36 -27.54
CA HIS A 6 40.14 23.07 -26.59
C HIS A 6 39.18 22.11 -25.88
N SER A 7 38.65 21.12 -26.60
CA SER A 7 37.78 20.09 -26.04
C SER A 7 38.51 19.20 -25.02
N CYS A 8 39.81 18.94 -25.23
CA CYS A 8 40.64 18.15 -24.32
C CYS A 8 41.03 18.93 -23.05
N LEU A 9 41.25 20.25 -23.17
CA LEU A 9 41.54 21.13 -22.03
C LEU A 9 40.34 21.24 -21.07
N ILE A 10 39.11 21.22 -21.58
CA ILE A 10 37.88 21.26 -20.77
C ILE A 10 37.68 19.95 -19.98
N MET A 11 38.07 18.80 -20.55
CA MET A 11 38.00 17.50 -19.86
C MET A 11 39.02 17.41 -18.70
N LEU A 12 40.22 17.95 -18.87
CA LEU A 12 41.28 17.89 -17.86
C LEU A 12 41.06 18.90 -16.71
N THR A 13 40.45 20.06 -16.98
CA THR A 13 40.06 21.02 -15.92
C THR A 13 38.77 20.62 -15.21
N GLY A 14 37.86 19.91 -15.88
CA GLY A 14 36.68 19.31 -15.27
C GLY A 14 37.02 18.18 -14.28
N PHE A 15 38.04 17.37 -14.59
CA PHE A 15 38.46 16.30 -13.68
C PHE A 15 39.07 16.87 -12.38
N HIS A 16 39.92 17.91 -12.45
CA HIS A 16 40.57 18.47 -11.26
C HIS A 16 39.62 19.23 -10.31
N THR A 17 38.58 19.88 -10.83
CA THR A 17 37.63 20.66 -9.99
C THR A 17 36.63 19.81 -9.21
N THR A 18 36.41 18.56 -9.62
CA THR A 18 35.57 17.62 -8.86
C THR A 18 36.26 17.05 -7.62
N TRP A 19 37.59 17.01 -7.59
CA TRP A 19 38.35 16.53 -6.43
C TRP A 19 38.33 17.50 -5.25
N ASP A 20 38.28 18.82 -5.51
CA ASP A 20 38.19 19.82 -4.43
C ASP A 20 36.79 19.87 -3.79
N ALA A 21 35.74 19.45 -4.52
CA ALA A 21 34.39 19.29 -3.97
C ALA A 21 34.24 18.06 -3.05
N PHE A 22 35.10 17.05 -3.21
CA PHE A 22 35.19 15.90 -2.30
C PHE A 22 36.14 16.14 -1.11
N ALA A 23 36.87 17.26 -1.08
CA ALA A 23 37.88 17.55 -0.05
C ALA A 23 37.31 18.21 1.23
N ASP A 24 36.02 18.52 1.33
CA ASP A 24 35.39 18.84 2.63
C ASP A 24 34.96 17.54 3.35
N VAL A 25 35.96 16.75 3.73
CA VAL A 25 35.84 15.49 4.50
C VAL A 25 35.06 15.67 5.82
N ASN A 26 34.94 16.90 6.33
CA ASN A 26 34.18 17.20 7.55
C ASN A 26 32.69 17.44 7.31
N LYS A 27 32.23 17.64 6.07
CA LYS A 27 30.79 17.82 5.75
C LYS A 27 30.17 16.70 4.94
N CYS A 28 30.94 15.70 4.49
CA CYS A 28 30.38 14.56 3.77
C CYS A 28 29.67 13.58 4.75
N PRO A 29 28.33 13.42 4.68
CA PRO A 29 27.60 12.52 5.59
C PRO A 29 28.02 11.06 5.45
N CYS A 30 28.51 10.66 4.26
CA CYS A 30 29.03 9.32 4.01
C CYS A 30 30.31 9.00 4.80
N PHE A 31 31.20 9.97 5.01
CA PHE A 31 32.43 9.76 5.78
C PHE A 31 32.11 9.62 7.29
N SER A 32 31.18 10.43 7.78
CA SER A 32 30.68 10.33 9.16
C SER A 32 29.97 8.99 9.42
N TYR A 33 29.14 8.53 8.48
CA TYR A 33 28.46 7.23 8.55
C TYR A 33 29.45 6.05 8.59
N SER A 34 30.45 6.04 7.70
CA SER A 34 31.50 5.01 7.68
C SER A 34 32.29 4.98 9.00
N ARG A 35 32.63 6.16 9.54
CA ARG A 35 33.33 6.28 10.82
C ARG A 35 32.50 5.79 12.01
N LEU A 36 31.18 6.02 11.99
CA LEU A 36 30.25 5.55 13.02
C LEU A 36 30.15 4.01 13.03
N ILE A 37 30.02 3.40 11.84
CA ILE A 37 29.98 1.92 11.70
C ILE A 37 31.29 1.31 12.19
N HIS A 38 32.44 1.89 11.83
CA HIS A 38 33.74 1.36 12.23
C HIS A 38 34.00 1.50 13.74
N ARG A 39 33.40 2.50 14.41
CA ARG A 39 33.58 2.70 15.86
C ARG A 39 32.85 1.62 16.68
N HIS A 40 31.66 1.21 16.25
CA HIS A 40 30.81 0.25 16.98
C HIS A 40 30.06 -0.73 16.04
N PRO A 41 30.77 -1.63 15.34
CA PRO A 41 30.16 -2.52 14.36
C PRO A 41 29.11 -3.47 14.98
N VAL A 42 29.38 -3.95 16.20
CA VAL A 42 28.48 -4.89 16.92
C VAL A 42 27.14 -4.24 17.25
N LEU A 43 27.12 -2.99 17.74
CA LEU A 43 25.87 -2.30 18.06
C LEU A 43 25.01 -2.08 16.81
N PHE A 44 25.64 -1.72 15.69
CA PHE A 44 24.94 -1.51 14.43
C PHE A 44 24.28 -2.80 13.91
N VAL A 45 25.01 -3.92 13.95
CA VAL A 45 24.49 -5.24 13.57
C VAL A 45 23.35 -5.66 14.49
N LEU A 46 23.48 -5.47 15.80
CA LEU A 46 22.42 -5.81 16.76
C LEU A 46 21.15 -4.99 16.52
N ILE A 47 21.26 -3.67 16.34
CA ILE A 47 20.11 -2.81 16.06
C ILE A 47 19.41 -3.23 14.77
N THR A 48 20.17 -3.45 13.70
CA THR A 48 19.61 -3.86 12.40
C THR A 48 18.92 -5.22 12.51
N CYS A 49 19.56 -6.19 13.18
CA CYS A 49 18.99 -7.51 13.42
C CYS A 49 17.68 -7.42 14.24
N MET A 50 17.67 -6.64 15.33
CA MET A 50 16.47 -6.45 16.15
C MET A 50 15.34 -5.81 15.36
N ILE A 51 15.61 -4.78 14.55
CA ILE A 51 14.61 -4.15 13.70
C ILE A 51 14.05 -5.16 12.69
N SER A 52 14.90 -5.93 12.02
CA SER A 52 14.48 -6.97 11.07
C SER A 52 13.63 -8.06 11.74
N CYS A 53 14.02 -8.54 12.92
CA CYS A 53 13.26 -9.52 13.68
C CYS A 53 11.90 -8.98 14.10
N VAL A 54 11.84 -7.75 14.63
CA VAL A 54 10.57 -7.11 15.02
C VAL A 54 9.67 -6.96 13.80
N LEU A 55 10.18 -6.46 12.67
CA LEU A 55 9.40 -6.30 11.44
C LEU A 55 8.94 -7.63 10.84
N ALA A 56 9.63 -8.74 11.09
CA ALA A 56 9.20 -10.07 10.65
C ALA A 56 8.15 -10.68 11.58
N VAL A 57 8.31 -10.54 12.89
CA VAL A 57 7.42 -11.13 13.90
C VAL A 57 6.11 -10.35 14.03
N LEU A 58 6.18 -9.02 13.96
CA LEU A 58 5.03 -8.14 14.11
C LEU A 58 3.86 -8.45 13.15
N PRO A 59 4.05 -8.57 11.81
CA PRO A 59 2.98 -8.94 10.90
C PRO A 59 2.51 -10.38 11.10
N LEU A 60 3.39 -11.29 11.54
CA LEU A 60 3.04 -12.68 11.80
C LEU A 60 2.10 -12.85 13.00
N VAL A 61 2.23 -11.99 14.02
CA VAL A 61 1.40 -12.05 15.23
C VAL A 61 0.12 -11.23 15.08
N LEU A 62 0.18 -10.07 14.42
CA LEU A 62 -0.96 -9.16 14.31
C LEU A 62 -1.91 -9.53 13.18
N ALA A 63 -1.41 -10.10 12.09
CA ALA A 63 -2.23 -10.46 10.94
C ALA A 63 -2.49 -11.97 10.93
N PRO A 64 -3.75 -12.41 10.72
CA PRO A 64 -4.01 -13.81 10.41
C PRO A 64 -3.30 -14.18 9.10
N LEU A 65 -2.88 -15.44 8.98
CA LEU A 65 -2.27 -15.93 7.75
C LEU A 65 -3.23 -15.70 6.58
N PRO A 66 -2.75 -15.18 5.44
CA PRO A 66 -3.60 -14.97 4.27
C PRO A 66 -4.12 -16.32 3.76
N ASP A 67 -5.43 -16.39 3.50
CA ASP A 67 -6.07 -17.54 2.89
C ASP A 67 -5.94 -17.45 1.36
N PHE A 68 -5.52 -18.56 0.74
CA PHE A 68 -5.35 -18.70 -0.71
C PHE A 68 -6.27 -19.75 -1.31
N SER A 69 -7.32 -20.16 -0.59
CA SER A 69 -8.24 -21.22 -1.00
C SER A 69 -8.96 -20.92 -2.32
N ASP A 70 -9.27 -19.65 -2.60
CA ASP A 70 -9.81 -19.21 -3.88
C ASP A 70 -8.74 -18.44 -4.67
N PRO A 71 -8.18 -18.99 -5.75
CA PRO A 71 -7.15 -18.31 -6.55
C PRO A 71 -7.71 -17.16 -7.39
N THR A 72 -9.03 -17.00 -7.49
CA THR A 72 -9.66 -15.99 -8.35
C THR A 72 -9.88 -14.65 -7.64
N ILE A 73 -9.74 -14.61 -6.31
CA ILE A 73 -9.82 -13.37 -5.52
C ILE A 73 -8.67 -12.42 -5.90
N GLY A 74 -9.02 -11.30 -6.56
CA GLY A 74 -8.06 -10.28 -6.97
C GLY A 74 -8.03 -9.98 -8.47
N PHE A 75 -8.67 -10.80 -9.31
CA PHE A 75 -8.79 -10.51 -10.75
C PHE A 75 -9.88 -9.49 -11.11
N ALA A 76 -10.70 -9.06 -10.14
CA ALA A 76 -11.68 -8.01 -10.36
C ALA A 76 -10.99 -6.66 -10.63
N THR A 77 -11.45 -5.93 -11.64
CA THR A 77 -10.87 -4.65 -12.10
C THR A 77 -11.23 -3.49 -11.16
N ARG A 78 -10.60 -3.40 -9.98
CA ARG A 78 -10.86 -2.35 -8.98
C ARG A 78 -10.64 -0.94 -9.55
N GLY A 79 -11.49 0.00 -9.14
CA GLY A 79 -11.37 1.42 -9.50
C GLY A 79 -11.92 1.80 -10.88
N THR A 80 -12.29 0.83 -11.71
CA THR A 80 -12.95 1.09 -13.00
C THR A 80 -14.42 1.50 -12.80
N PRO A 81 -15.03 2.28 -13.73
CA PRO A 81 -16.45 2.60 -13.66
C PRO A 81 -17.34 1.36 -13.75
N ILE A 82 -16.90 0.32 -14.47
CA ILE A 82 -17.63 -0.95 -14.57
C ILE A 82 -17.59 -1.72 -13.24
N SER A 83 -16.44 -1.78 -12.56
CA SER A 83 -16.33 -2.41 -11.24
C SER A 83 -17.18 -1.72 -10.19
N ARG A 84 -17.29 -0.39 -10.23
CA ARG A 84 -18.20 0.34 -9.31
C ARG A 84 -19.65 -0.08 -9.50
N ARG A 85 -20.11 -0.18 -10.75
CA ARG A 85 -21.50 -0.61 -11.05
C ARG A 85 -21.75 -2.04 -10.59
N LEU A 86 -20.81 -2.95 -10.85
CA LEU A 86 -20.89 -4.35 -10.42
C LEU A 86 -20.91 -4.49 -8.89
N ASP A 87 -20.04 -3.76 -8.19
CA ASP A 87 -19.96 -3.78 -6.72
C ASP A 87 -21.22 -3.20 -6.07
N THR A 88 -21.76 -2.11 -6.61
CA THR A 88 -23.04 -1.54 -6.16
C THR A 88 -24.20 -2.51 -6.41
N TRP A 89 -24.24 -3.16 -7.58
CA TRP A 89 -25.27 -4.14 -7.89
C TRP A 89 -25.24 -5.34 -6.93
N GLU A 90 -24.06 -5.89 -6.65
CA GLU A 90 -23.94 -7.04 -5.74
C GLU A 90 -24.33 -6.67 -4.30
N LYS A 91 -23.94 -5.48 -3.84
CA LYS A 91 -24.39 -4.97 -2.53
C LYS A 91 -25.90 -4.79 -2.47
N LEU A 92 -26.52 -4.23 -3.52
CA LEU A 92 -27.97 -4.09 -3.60
C LEU A 92 -28.67 -5.46 -3.57
N ARG A 93 -28.12 -6.46 -4.27
CA ARG A 93 -28.66 -7.82 -4.27
C ARG A 93 -28.62 -8.44 -2.87
N GLN A 94 -27.49 -8.29 -2.17
CA GLN A 94 -27.33 -8.79 -0.80
C GLN A 94 -28.28 -8.09 0.19
N GLU A 95 -28.49 -6.77 0.05
CA GLU A 95 -29.43 -6.04 0.90
C GLU A 95 -30.89 -6.40 0.61
N VAL A 96 -31.28 -6.66 -0.65
CA VAL A 96 -32.63 -7.15 -0.98
C VAL A 96 -32.88 -8.56 -0.41
N GLU A 97 -31.83 -9.39 -0.34
CA GLU A 97 -31.92 -10.75 0.20
C GLU A 97 -31.95 -10.76 1.74
N ASN A 98 -31.20 -9.87 2.39
CA ASN A 98 -31.07 -9.82 3.85
C ASN A 98 -32.05 -8.86 4.55
N ALA A 99 -32.42 -7.74 3.91
CA ALA A 99 -33.26 -6.71 4.51
C ALA A 99 -34.67 -6.72 3.91
N GLY A 100 -35.67 -6.95 4.77
CA GLY A 100 -37.08 -6.86 4.40
C GLY A 100 -37.54 -5.47 3.91
N ILE A 101 -36.75 -4.41 4.14
CA ILE A 101 -37.07 -3.04 3.69
C ILE A 101 -37.05 -2.91 2.16
N PHE A 102 -36.15 -3.64 1.48
CA PHE A 102 -36.10 -3.70 0.02
C PHE A 102 -36.76 -4.99 -0.48
N SER A 103 -37.81 -5.46 0.19
CA SER A 103 -38.61 -6.57 -0.29
C SER A 103 -39.18 -6.22 -1.68
N ARG A 104 -38.93 -7.11 -2.65
CA ARG A 104 -39.46 -6.97 -4.01
C ARG A 104 -40.99 -7.01 -4.01
N PHE A 105 -41.56 -7.70 -3.04
CA PHE A 105 -42.99 -7.80 -2.83
C PHE A 105 -43.38 -6.69 -1.87
N PRO A 106 -44.42 -5.88 -2.18
CA PRO A 106 -44.98 -5.02 -1.15
C PRO A 106 -45.34 -5.91 0.04
N ASP A 107 -44.91 -5.55 1.25
CA ASP A 107 -45.37 -6.19 2.48
C ASP A 107 -46.89 -6.29 2.34
N SER A 108 -47.38 -7.53 2.35
CA SER A 108 -48.76 -7.86 2.02
C SER A 108 -49.69 -6.93 2.79
N LEU A 109 -50.24 -5.98 2.03
CA LEU A 109 -51.36 -5.10 2.33
C LEU A 109 -52.07 -5.45 3.62
N ASP A 110 -51.60 -4.99 4.78
CA ASP A 110 -52.40 -4.80 6.00
C ASP A 110 -53.47 -5.89 6.21
N THR A 111 -53.14 -7.16 5.89
CA THR A 111 -54.18 -8.16 5.59
C THR A 111 -54.74 -8.69 6.89
N ASP A 112 -53.94 -8.57 7.94
CA ASP A 112 -54.32 -8.68 9.35
C ASP A 112 -55.46 -7.70 9.70
N ASN A 113 -55.38 -6.44 9.23
CA ASN A 113 -56.40 -5.43 9.48
C ASN A 113 -57.68 -5.63 8.66
N ILE A 114 -57.63 -6.32 7.51
CA ILE A 114 -58.81 -6.61 6.67
C ILE A 114 -59.48 -7.93 7.07
N GLU A 115 -58.72 -8.96 7.45
CA GLU A 115 -59.28 -10.21 8.01
C GLU A 115 -59.93 -9.96 9.38
N GLU A 116 -59.36 -9.11 10.24
CA GLU A 116 -59.99 -8.75 11.52
C GLU A 116 -61.34 -8.02 11.33
N LYS A 117 -61.46 -7.17 10.29
CA LYS A 117 -62.72 -6.45 9.97
C LYS A 117 -63.77 -7.39 9.35
N ALA A 118 -63.35 -8.40 8.59
CA ALA A 118 -64.25 -9.35 7.93
C ALA A 118 -64.81 -10.43 8.88
N GLN A 119 -64.17 -10.68 10.03
CA GLN A 119 -64.67 -11.59 11.07
C GLN A 119 -65.65 -10.92 12.06
N LEU A 120 -65.83 -9.59 11.97
CA LEU A 120 -66.71 -8.80 12.85
C LEU A 120 -68.01 -8.32 12.16
N GLN A 121 -68.31 -8.78 10.94
CA GLN A 121 -69.61 -8.63 10.26
C GLN A 121 -70.28 -9.99 10.05
#